data_AF-A0A2E5GX12-F1
#
_entry.id   AF-A0A2E5GX12-F1
#
_cell.length_a   1.000
_cell.length_b   1.000
_cell.length_c   1.000
_cell.angle_alpha   90.00
_cell.angle_beta   90.00
_cell.angle_gamma   90.00
#
_symmetry.space_group_name_H-M   'P 1'
#
loop_
_entity.id
_entity.type
_entity.pdbx_description
1 polymer ?
#
loop_
_entity_poly.entity_id
_entity_poly.type
_entity_poly.pdbx_seq_one_letter_code
_entity_poly.pdbx_strand_id
1 'polypeptide(L)'
;MSFPATELEKFAKKHDVSLQSVTPLTSDERMSALEALLTETDVPFPISQSKASAYLNASHRPFKVGTLSDKTIDLSEYSNHQDYEALTFEEHLSWACLIKDQRATKHQYACKEYLWGEDIFPINGTVIPDYHFLNARLYQQTGWQLATVTTIIPSSLFFRCHRYRFFPVTNFMRPLGTDYLEEPDIGHDVAGHIATFTIPQVAEVMNNHGVAHERILEAMKLRLKSAKTEKEKTEIVQESELLSLYAGRIYWFTVEFGLVMEDERLVAFGAGILSSPGETPYSVDSKEASRILIDPTSDRDLLRLATTDYLIDEYQKTYFVMKDFESLSSITPERILSIVEEAYHLPHLGWRDVLEDDVLINVGSEAMAPHKKYELVSRNEPIDEASRRVVLRNIALPSIGPEDHLNPAAQKFLNSQNQTFLVE
;
A
#
# COMPACT_ATOMS: atom_id res chain seq x y z
N MET A 1 -13.71 -26.89 7.07
CA MET A 1 -14.61 -27.92 6.52
C MET A 1 -14.21 -28.10 5.07
N SER A 2 -13.92 -29.32 4.60
CA SER A 2 -13.59 -29.54 3.18
C SER A 2 -14.85 -29.41 2.34
N PHE A 3 -14.75 -28.73 1.19
CA PHE A 3 -15.88 -28.57 0.28
C PHE A 3 -16.16 -29.89 -0.44
N PRO A 4 -17.44 -30.26 -0.69
CA PRO A 4 -17.74 -31.40 -1.55
C PRO A 4 -17.13 -31.21 -2.94
N ALA A 5 -16.62 -32.29 -3.57
CA ALA A 5 -16.00 -32.22 -4.89
C ALA A 5 -16.88 -31.53 -5.95
N THR A 6 -18.20 -31.72 -5.88
CA THR A 6 -19.18 -31.08 -6.76
C THR A 6 -19.24 -29.56 -6.60
N GLU A 7 -18.95 -29.04 -5.41
CA GLU A 7 -18.90 -27.58 -5.16
C GLU A 7 -17.57 -27.00 -5.65
N LEU A 8 -16.45 -27.72 -5.46
CA LEU A 8 -15.14 -27.33 -6.01
C LEU A 8 -15.18 -27.22 -7.55
N GLU A 9 -15.80 -28.19 -8.23
CA GLU A 9 -15.97 -28.18 -9.69
C GLU A 9 -16.82 -26.99 -10.17
N LYS A 10 -17.94 -26.71 -9.48
CA LYS A 10 -18.79 -25.55 -9.80
C LYS A 10 -18.03 -24.25 -9.63
N PHE A 11 -17.25 -24.13 -8.55
CA PHE A 11 -16.48 -22.92 -8.27
C PHE A 11 -15.39 -22.71 -9.32
N ALA A 12 -14.58 -23.73 -9.60
CA ALA A 12 -13.54 -23.66 -10.62
C ALA A 12 -14.13 -23.31 -12.00
N LYS A 13 -15.27 -23.91 -12.37
CA LYS A 13 -15.97 -23.62 -13.63
C LYS A 13 -16.49 -22.18 -13.71
N LYS A 14 -16.98 -21.60 -12.60
CA LYS A 14 -17.45 -20.20 -12.55
C LYS A 14 -16.33 -19.23 -12.95
N HIS A 15 -15.10 -19.52 -12.55
CA HIS A 15 -13.93 -18.69 -12.78
C HIS A 15 -13.09 -19.15 -13.99
N ASP A 16 -13.54 -20.15 -14.77
CA ASP A 16 -12.79 -20.71 -15.90
C ASP A 16 -11.38 -21.22 -15.50
N VAL A 17 -11.33 -21.97 -14.39
CA VAL A 17 -10.15 -22.65 -13.85
C VAL A 17 -10.32 -24.16 -14.01
N SER A 18 -9.29 -24.84 -14.51
CA SER A 18 -9.25 -26.30 -14.58
C SER A 18 -8.73 -26.87 -13.25
N LEU A 19 -9.48 -27.76 -12.59
CA LEU A 19 -9.02 -28.41 -11.35
C LEU A 19 -7.69 -29.15 -11.53
N GLN A 20 -7.43 -29.71 -12.71
CA GLN A 20 -6.17 -30.41 -13.01
C GLN A 20 -4.96 -29.46 -13.04
N SER A 21 -5.18 -28.18 -13.33
CA SER A 21 -4.12 -27.16 -13.31
C SER A 21 -3.78 -26.71 -11.88
N VAL A 22 -4.63 -26.99 -10.90
CA VAL A 22 -4.40 -26.70 -9.48
C VAL A 22 -3.65 -27.86 -8.83
N THR A 23 -2.50 -28.20 -9.43
CA THR A 23 -1.63 -29.29 -8.96
C THR A 23 -0.27 -28.67 -8.63
N PRO A 24 0.08 -28.47 -7.34
CA PRO A 24 1.39 -27.99 -6.99
C PRO A 24 2.45 -29.03 -7.36
N LEU A 25 3.64 -28.55 -7.70
CA LEU A 25 4.81 -29.42 -7.89
C LEU A 25 5.10 -30.19 -6.60
N THR A 26 5.52 -31.45 -6.74
CA THR A 26 6.02 -32.25 -5.61
C THR A 26 7.26 -31.61 -4.98
N SER A 27 7.58 -32.00 -3.74
CA SER A 27 8.76 -31.47 -3.04
C SER A 27 10.05 -31.61 -3.86
N ASP A 28 10.29 -32.77 -4.47
CA ASP A 28 11.48 -33.03 -5.30
C ASP A 28 11.51 -32.19 -6.59
N GLU A 29 10.34 -32.02 -7.24
CA GLU A 29 10.21 -31.14 -8.41
C GLU A 29 10.45 -29.68 -8.04
N ARG A 30 9.92 -29.21 -6.91
CA ARG A 30 10.15 -27.84 -6.42
C ARG A 30 11.62 -27.60 -6.11
N MET A 31 12.27 -28.56 -5.44
CA MET A 31 13.70 -28.49 -5.16
C MET A 31 14.55 -28.41 -6.43
N SER A 32 14.25 -29.26 -7.42
CA SER A 32 14.94 -29.25 -8.71
C SER A 32 14.71 -27.93 -9.46
N ALA A 33 13.49 -27.41 -9.44
CA ALA A 33 13.17 -26.11 -10.03
C ALA A 33 13.89 -24.95 -9.31
N LEU A 34 14.05 -25.04 -7.98
CA LEU A 34 14.73 -24.00 -7.19
C LEU A 34 16.22 -23.97 -7.53
N GLU A 35 16.83 -25.15 -7.67
CA GLU A 35 18.23 -25.27 -8.10
C GLU A 35 18.43 -24.71 -9.51
N ALA A 36 17.54 -25.03 -10.44
CA ALA A 36 17.57 -24.45 -11.78
C ALA A 36 17.43 -22.92 -11.73
N LEU A 37 16.47 -22.39 -10.96
CA LEU A 37 16.23 -20.95 -10.79
C LEU A 37 17.44 -20.20 -10.21
N LEU A 38 18.10 -20.79 -9.23
CA LEU A 38 19.27 -20.20 -8.57
C LEU A 38 20.54 -20.26 -9.41
N THR A 39 20.60 -21.17 -10.38
CA THR A 39 21.73 -21.34 -11.31
C THR A 39 21.53 -20.61 -12.64
N GLU A 40 20.31 -20.15 -12.92
CA GLU A 40 20.00 -19.30 -14.06
C GLU A 40 20.69 -17.94 -13.94
N THR A 41 21.63 -17.68 -14.84
CA THR A 41 22.37 -16.41 -14.91
C THR A 41 21.85 -15.46 -15.97
N ASP A 42 20.91 -15.91 -16.82
CA ASP A 42 20.23 -15.09 -17.83
C ASP A 42 19.08 -14.28 -17.21
N VAL A 43 19.41 -13.56 -16.15
CA VAL A 43 18.55 -12.58 -15.50
C VAL A 43 19.32 -11.27 -15.34
N PRO A 44 18.65 -10.10 -15.35
CA PRO A 44 19.34 -8.81 -15.34
C PRO A 44 20.36 -8.62 -14.21
N PHE A 45 20.22 -9.36 -13.10
CA PHE A 45 21.06 -9.27 -11.91
C PHE A 45 21.31 -10.68 -11.30
N PRO A 46 22.36 -11.40 -11.70
CA PRO A 46 22.64 -12.75 -11.19
C PRO A 46 23.19 -12.73 -9.76
N ILE A 47 22.75 -13.65 -8.90
CA ILE A 47 23.32 -13.84 -7.54
C ILE A 47 24.65 -14.61 -7.59
N SER A 48 25.51 -14.38 -6.60
CA SER A 48 26.74 -15.14 -6.45
C SER A 48 26.48 -16.61 -6.07
N GLN A 49 27.28 -17.53 -6.59
CA GLN A 49 27.16 -18.98 -6.34
C GLN A 49 27.13 -19.36 -4.84
N SER A 50 27.83 -18.59 -3.99
CA SER A 50 27.81 -18.75 -2.52
C SER A 50 26.44 -18.53 -1.88
N LYS A 51 25.60 -17.66 -2.47
CA LYS A 51 24.25 -17.37 -1.98
C LYS A 51 23.24 -18.42 -2.46
N ALA A 52 23.43 -18.98 -3.66
CA ALA A 52 22.63 -20.08 -4.18
C ALA A 52 22.67 -21.32 -3.27
N SER A 53 23.86 -21.70 -2.78
CA SER A 53 23.99 -22.86 -1.88
C SER A 53 23.27 -22.68 -0.54
N ALA A 54 23.13 -21.46 -0.03
CA ALA A 54 22.39 -21.20 1.21
C ALA A 54 20.88 -21.40 1.04
N TYR A 55 20.30 -20.95 -0.09
CA TYR A 55 18.88 -21.18 -0.40
C TYR A 55 18.55 -22.69 -0.52
N LEU A 56 19.36 -23.46 -1.25
CA LEU A 56 19.13 -24.91 -1.44
C LEU A 56 19.27 -25.74 -0.16
N ASN A 57 20.18 -25.35 0.73
CA ASN A 57 20.29 -25.99 2.04
C ASN A 57 19.15 -25.58 2.99
N ALA A 58 18.59 -24.39 2.80
CA ALA A 58 17.47 -23.89 3.59
C ALA A 58 16.15 -24.55 3.20
N SER A 59 15.89 -24.87 1.93
CA SER A 59 14.61 -25.46 1.47
C SER A 59 14.32 -26.89 1.97
N HIS A 60 15.33 -27.57 2.54
CA HIS A 60 15.15 -28.84 3.27
C HIS A 60 14.93 -28.67 4.79
N ARG A 61 14.83 -27.42 5.27
CA ARG A 61 14.52 -26.99 6.64
C ARG A 61 13.55 -25.79 6.55
N PRO A 62 12.94 -25.28 7.63
CA PRO A 62 12.16 -24.04 7.53
C PRO A 62 13.11 -22.88 7.22
N PHE A 63 12.90 -22.18 6.10
CA PHE A 63 13.55 -20.89 5.83
C PHE A 63 13.27 -19.95 6.99
N LYS A 64 14.32 -19.32 7.52
CA LYS A 64 14.20 -18.24 8.50
C LYS A 64 14.46 -16.94 7.76
N VAL A 65 13.54 -15.98 7.89
CA VAL A 65 13.72 -14.61 7.41
C VAL A 65 15.12 -14.12 7.80
N GLY A 66 15.90 -13.70 6.80
CA GLY A 66 17.27 -13.18 7.01
C GLY A 66 18.43 -14.18 6.82
N THR A 67 18.21 -15.40 6.31
CA THR A 67 19.32 -16.33 6.03
C THR A 67 20.18 -15.98 4.81
N LEU A 68 19.91 -14.87 4.12
CA LEU A 68 20.77 -14.35 3.04
C LEU A 68 21.28 -12.92 3.18
N SER A 69 21.32 -12.44 4.42
CA SER A 69 22.37 -11.54 4.89
C SER A 69 22.33 -11.56 6.41
N ASP A 70 23.35 -12.13 7.04
CA ASP A 70 23.40 -12.41 8.48
C ASP A 70 22.93 -11.20 9.34
N LYS A 71 21.72 -11.32 9.93
CA LYS A 71 21.09 -10.45 10.96
C LYS A 71 20.67 -9.03 10.54
N THR A 72 19.43 -8.83 10.10
CA THR A 72 18.93 -7.47 9.80
C THR A 72 17.63 -7.06 10.51
N ILE A 73 16.58 -7.90 10.57
CA ILE A 73 15.31 -7.52 11.21
C ILE A 73 14.82 -8.61 12.17
N ASP A 74 14.48 -8.19 13.39
CA ASP A 74 13.79 -9.01 14.39
C ASP A 74 12.27 -8.82 14.22
N LEU A 75 11.58 -9.85 13.74
CA LEU A 75 10.12 -9.88 13.59
C LEU A 75 9.39 -10.22 14.90
N SER A 76 10.11 -10.42 16.00
CA SER A 76 9.59 -10.74 17.33
C SER A 76 8.55 -11.87 17.30
N GLU A 77 7.40 -11.68 17.96
CA GLU A 77 6.27 -12.60 18.00
C GLU A 77 5.52 -12.75 16.67
N TYR A 78 5.79 -11.87 15.69
CA TYR A 78 5.16 -11.92 14.37
C TYR A 78 5.90 -12.83 13.40
N SER A 79 7.11 -13.29 13.73
CA SER A 79 7.91 -14.16 12.85
C SER A 79 7.15 -15.42 12.47
N ASN A 80 7.13 -15.74 11.19
CA ASN A 80 6.47 -16.92 10.65
C ASN A 80 7.28 -17.57 9.51
N HIS A 81 6.78 -18.68 8.96
CA HIS A 81 7.31 -19.32 7.76
C HIS A 81 6.16 -19.92 6.94
N GLN A 82 6.35 -20.06 5.63
CA GLN A 82 5.40 -20.77 4.77
C GLN A 82 5.67 -22.28 4.89
N ASP A 83 4.73 -23.02 5.48
CA ASP A 83 4.71 -24.48 5.39
C ASP A 83 3.97 -24.88 4.12
N TYR A 84 4.71 -24.94 3.00
CA TYR A 84 4.10 -25.14 1.68
C TYR A 84 3.38 -26.49 1.57
N GLU A 85 3.86 -27.54 2.25
CA GLU A 85 3.25 -28.87 2.22
C GLU A 85 1.93 -28.92 3.01
N ALA A 86 1.69 -27.94 3.89
CA ALA A 86 0.45 -27.81 4.63
C ALA A 86 -0.66 -27.09 3.85
N LEU A 87 -0.33 -26.44 2.72
CA LEU A 87 -1.31 -25.76 1.87
C LEU A 87 -2.28 -26.78 1.27
N THR A 88 -3.56 -26.51 1.47
CA THR A 88 -4.64 -27.36 0.99
C THR A 88 -4.94 -27.11 -0.48
N PHE A 89 -5.58 -28.10 -1.11
CA PHE A 89 -6.10 -27.94 -2.46
C PHE A 89 -7.08 -26.75 -2.55
N GLU A 90 -7.93 -26.58 -1.54
CA GLU A 90 -8.89 -25.47 -1.48
C GLU A 90 -8.22 -24.09 -1.43
N GLU A 91 -7.10 -23.95 -0.72
CA GLU A 91 -6.30 -22.72 -0.70
C GLU A 91 -5.65 -22.45 -2.07
N HIS A 92 -5.07 -23.47 -2.70
CA HIS A 92 -4.55 -23.33 -4.06
C HIS A 92 -5.64 -23.00 -5.09
N LEU A 93 -6.83 -23.57 -4.96
CA LEU A 93 -7.96 -23.26 -5.83
C LEU A 93 -8.47 -21.83 -5.60
N SER A 94 -8.49 -21.37 -4.35
CA SER A 94 -8.84 -19.98 -3.98
C SER A 94 -7.88 -19.00 -4.67
N TRP A 95 -6.58 -19.26 -4.59
CA TRP A 95 -5.56 -18.53 -5.33
C TRP A 95 -5.82 -18.54 -6.84
N ALA A 96 -6.00 -19.72 -7.45
CA ALA A 96 -6.18 -19.85 -8.89
C ALA A 96 -7.36 -19.04 -9.42
N CYS A 97 -8.49 -19.05 -8.69
CA CYS A 97 -9.68 -18.29 -9.06
C CYS A 97 -9.45 -16.78 -8.91
N LEU A 98 -8.84 -16.35 -7.80
CA LEU A 98 -8.51 -14.94 -7.58
C LEU A 98 -7.58 -14.41 -8.68
N ILE A 99 -6.48 -15.11 -8.97
CA ILE A 99 -5.53 -14.71 -10.01
C ILE A 99 -6.20 -14.68 -11.38
N LYS A 100 -7.07 -15.64 -11.69
CA LYS A 100 -7.80 -15.67 -12.95
C LYS A 100 -8.71 -14.45 -13.11
N ASP A 101 -9.43 -14.05 -12.06
CA ASP A 101 -10.27 -12.85 -12.07
C ASP A 101 -9.44 -11.56 -12.13
N GLN A 102 -8.37 -11.46 -11.35
CA GLN A 102 -7.45 -10.32 -11.39
C GLN A 102 -6.83 -10.15 -12.79
N ARG A 103 -6.37 -11.24 -13.41
CA ARG A 103 -5.77 -11.19 -14.76
C ARG A 103 -6.75 -10.73 -15.83
N ALA A 104 -8.04 -11.04 -15.67
CA ALA A 104 -9.07 -10.60 -16.60
C ALA A 104 -9.20 -9.07 -16.68
N THR A 105 -8.80 -8.36 -15.61
CA THR A 105 -8.78 -6.89 -15.58
C THR A 105 -7.38 -6.31 -15.74
N LYS A 106 -6.36 -6.85 -15.06
CA LYS A 106 -4.97 -6.35 -15.09
C LYS A 106 -4.38 -6.18 -16.49
N HIS A 107 -4.66 -7.07 -17.44
CA HIS A 107 -4.12 -6.94 -18.80
C HIS A 107 -4.51 -5.62 -19.49
N GLN A 108 -5.66 -5.04 -19.14
CA GLN A 108 -6.10 -3.76 -19.69
C GLN A 108 -5.66 -2.55 -18.86
N TYR A 109 -5.59 -2.70 -17.53
CA TYR A 109 -5.49 -1.58 -16.61
C TYR A 109 -4.17 -1.50 -15.85
N ALA A 110 -3.35 -2.54 -15.80
CA ALA A 110 -2.06 -2.51 -15.13
C ALA A 110 -0.97 -1.92 -16.04
N CYS A 111 0.01 -1.24 -15.45
CA CYS A 111 1.23 -0.81 -16.15
C CYS A 111 2.02 -2.00 -16.70
N LYS A 112 2.77 -1.78 -17.80
CA LYS A 112 3.53 -2.86 -18.46
C LYS A 112 4.57 -3.50 -17.55
N GLU A 113 5.22 -2.71 -16.70
CA GLU A 113 6.26 -3.18 -15.78
C GLU A 113 5.69 -4.22 -14.82
N TYR A 114 4.51 -3.94 -14.26
CA TYR A 114 3.82 -4.87 -13.39
C TYR A 114 3.48 -6.20 -14.11
N LEU A 115 2.94 -6.12 -15.33
CA LEU A 115 2.62 -7.32 -16.12
C LEU A 115 3.87 -8.16 -16.41
N TRP A 116 5.01 -7.52 -16.67
CA TRP A 116 6.29 -8.23 -16.79
C TRP A 116 6.70 -8.88 -15.46
N GLY A 117 6.48 -8.20 -14.34
CA GLY A 117 6.72 -8.73 -13.00
C GLY A 117 5.91 -9.98 -12.67
N GLU A 118 4.68 -10.08 -13.18
CA GLU A 118 3.84 -11.28 -12.97
C GLU A 118 4.46 -12.55 -13.57
N ASP A 119 5.07 -12.42 -14.76
CA ASP A 119 5.76 -13.53 -15.44
C ASP A 119 7.11 -13.85 -14.80
N ILE A 120 7.83 -12.81 -14.37
CA ILE A 120 9.17 -12.92 -13.78
C ILE A 120 9.13 -13.60 -12.40
N PHE A 121 8.14 -13.27 -11.56
CA PHE A 121 7.99 -13.79 -10.19
C PHE A 121 7.02 -14.98 -10.10
N PRO A 122 6.87 -15.77 -11.16
CA PRO A 122 5.71 -16.62 -11.47
C PRO A 122 4.48 -16.51 -10.54
N ILE A 123 3.91 -15.31 -10.40
CA ILE A 123 2.72 -15.06 -9.54
C ILE A 123 1.39 -15.14 -10.30
N ASN A 124 1.43 -15.42 -11.62
CA ASN A 124 0.24 -15.55 -12.46
C ASN A 124 -0.26 -16.99 -12.67
N GLY A 125 0.30 -17.93 -11.90
CA GLY A 125 -0.01 -19.36 -11.96
C GLY A 125 -1.29 -19.78 -11.23
N THR A 126 -1.60 -21.08 -11.32
CA THR A 126 -2.80 -21.72 -10.75
C THR A 126 -2.57 -22.35 -9.38
N VAL A 127 -1.40 -22.12 -8.77
CA VAL A 127 -1.06 -22.57 -7.43
C VAL A 127 -0.37 -21.44 -6.68
N ILE A 128 -0.50 -21.45 -5.36
CA ILE A 128 0.14 -20.47 -4.49
C ILE A 128 1.66 -20.53 -4.72
N PRO A 129 2.35 -19.39 -4.92
CA PRO A 129 3.80 -19.37 -5.11
C PRO A 129 4.54 -19.83 -3.86
N ASP A 130 5.59 -20.63 -4.05
CA ASP A 130 6.51 -21.00 -2.98
C ASP A 130 7.44 -19.80 -2.70
N TYR A 131 7.49 -19.38 -1.43
CA TYR A 131 8.25 -18.22 -1.01
C TYR A 131 9.76 -18.39 -1.20
N HIS A 132 10.27 -19.62 -1.35
CA HIS A 132 11.66 -19.84 -1.74
C HIS A 132 11.92 -19.40 -3.18
N PHE A 133 11.02 -19.70 -4.12
CA PHE A 133 11.14 -19.24 -5.51
C PHE A 133 11.02 -17.72 -5.60
N LEU A 134 10.01 -17.16 -4.94
CA LEU A 134 9.79 -15.72 -4.92
C LEU A 134 11.00 -14.99 -4.35
N ASN A 135 11.50 -15.42 -3.18
CA ASN A 135 12.68 -14.81 -2.58
C ASN A 135 13.93 -14.94 -3.44
N ALA A 136 14.17 -16.11 -4.05
CA ALA A 136 15.32 -16.31 -4.91
C ALA A 136 15.32 -15.31 -6.07
N ARG A 137 14.19 -15.15 -6.75
CA ARG A 137 14.08 -14.24 -7.90
C ARG A 137 14.01 -12.77 -7.49
N LEU A 138 13.21 -12.42 -6.48
CA LEU A 138 13.08 -11.05 -5.98
C LEU A 138 14.44 -10.52 -5.52
N TYR A 139 15.17 -11.32 -4.75
CA TYR A 139 16.49 -10.93 -4.30
C TYR A 139 17.49 -10.79 -5.44
N GLN A 140 17.48 -11.71 -6.41
CA GLN A 140 18.29 -11.61 -7.62
C GLN A 140 18.08 -10.26 -8.27
N GLN A 141 16.83 -9.87 -8.53
CA GLN A 141 16.53 -8.75 -9.40
C GLN A 141 16.52 -7.38 -8.74
N THR A 142 16.14 -7.29 -7.47
CA THR A 142 15.83 -6.00 -6.84
C THR A 142 16.56 -5.79 -5.52
N GLY A 143 17.19 -6.85 -5.00
CA GLY A 143 17.77 -6.85 -3.66
C GLY A 143 16.73 -6.80 -2.54
N TRP A 144 15.43 -6.95 -2.85
CA TRP A 144 14.36 -7.12 -1.87
C TRP A 144 14.17 -8.59 -1.48
N GLN A 145 13.58 -8.80 -0.31
CA GLN A 145 13.24 -10.12 0.22
C GLN A 145 11.88 -10.10 0.91
N LEU A 146 11.27 -11.27 1.07
CA LEU A 146 10.05 -11.46 1.84
C LEU A 146 10.38 -11.65 3.32
N ALA A 147 9.58 -11.04 4.19
CA ALA A 147 9.55 -11.28 5.63
C ALA A 147 8.21 -11.92 6.00
N THR A 148 8.18 -13.24 6.19
CA THR A 148 6.93 -13.93 6.47
C THR A 148 6.43 -13.63 7.89
N VAL A 149 5.20 -13.15 8.00
CA VAL A 149 4.55 -12.75 9.25
C VAL A 149 3.26 -13.54 9.51
N THR A 150 2.84 -13.60 10.77
CA THR A 150 1.62 -14.32 11.19
C THR A 150 0.33 -13.54 10.93
N THR A 151 0.38 -12.22 10.89
CA THR A 151 -0.78 -11.33 10.81
C THR A 151 -0.32 -9.91 10.43
N ILE A 152 -1.25 -8.95 10.42
CA ILE A 152 -0.95 -7.52 10.34
C ILE A 152 0.00 -7.13 11.48
N ILE A 153 1.15 -6.57 11.11
CA ILE A 153 2.17 -6.14 12.05
C ILE A 153 2.06 -4.64 12.35
N PRO A 154 2.59 -4.15 13.49
CA PRO A 154 2.64 -2.73 13.79
C PRO A 154 3.37 -1.95 12.69
N SER A 155 2.85 -0.77 12.34
CA SER A 155 3.43 0.11 11.31
C SER A 155 4.94 0.36 11.50
N SER A 156 5.38 0.50 12.76
CA SER A 156 6.80 0.67 13.09
C SER A 156 7.66 -0.53 12.67
N LEU A 157 7.16 -1.76 12.79
CA LEU A 157 7.85 -2.96 12.34
C LEU A 157 7.75 -3.11 10.81
N PHE A 158 6.60 -2.79 10.22
CA PHE A 158 6.40 -2.80 8.76
C PHE A 158 7.41 -1.91 8.03
N PHE A 159 7.52 -0.64 8.42
CA PHE A 159 8.46 0.29 7.81
C PHE A 159 9.92 -0.02 8.18
N ARG A 160 10.17 -0.61 9.36
CA ARG A 160 11.49 -1.16 9.66
C ARG A 160 11.88 -2.26 8.67
N CYS A 161 10.95 -3.11 8.26
CA CYS A 161 11.22 -4.11 7.22
C CYS A 161 11.63 -3.43 5.90
N HIS A 162 10.86 -2.42 5.48
CA HIS A 162 11.10 -1.68 4.24
C HIS A 162 12.47 -1.02 4.21
N ARG A 163 12.94 -0.47 5.32
CA ARG A 163 14.28 0.14 5.43
C ARG A 163 15.40 -0.82 5.04
N TYR A 164 15.28 -2.10 5.37
CA TYR A 164 16.28 -3.12 5.02
C TYR A 164 15.89 -3.91 3.77
N ARG A 165 14.92 -3.42 2.98
CA ARG A 165 14.40 -4.06 1.76
C ARG A 165 13.76 -5.43 2.03
N PHE A 166 13.05 -5.53 3.13
CA PHE A 166 12.16 -6.66 3.39
C PHE A 166 10.70 -6.21 3.23
N PHE A 167 9.92 -6.99 2.49
CA PHE A 167 8.48 -6.81 2.38
C PHE A 167 7.77 -7.84 3.27
N PRO A 168 7.03 -7.40 4.30
CA PRO A 168 6.23 -8.30 5.13
C PRO A 168 5.14 -8.98 4.31
N VAL A 169 5.02 -10.30 4.42
CA VAL A 169 3.98 -11.09 3.74
C VAL A 169 3.35 -12.08 4.71
N THR A 170 2.04 -12.21 4.67
CA THR A 170 1.31 -13.26 5.38
C THR A 170 1.50 -14.62 4.70
N ASN A 171 1.06 -15.71 5.33
CA ASN A 171 1.20 -17.07 4.80
C ASN A 171 -0.13 -17.83 4.71
N PHE A 172 -1.27 -17.15 4.86
CA PHE A 172 -2.59 -17.76 4.76
C PHE A 172 -3.32 -17.27 3.52
N MET A 173 -4.18 -18.11 2.94
CA MET A 173 -5.04 -17.73 1.82
C MET A 173 -6.46 -17.51 2.31
N ARG A 174 -7.16 -16.52 1.75
CA ARG A 174 -8.60 -16.34 2.01
C ARG A 174 -9.40 -17.62 1.67
N PRO A 175 -10.50 -17.87 2.40
CA PRO A 175 -11.38 -19.00 2.09
C PRO A 175 -11.90 -18.96 0.66
N LEU A 176 -12.14 -20.14 0.08
CA LEU A 176 -12.68 -20.27 -1.26
C LEU A 176 -14.05 -19.57 -1.39
N GLY A 177 -14.18 -18.70 -2.39
CA GLY A 177 -15.40 -17.92 -2.64
C GLY A 177 -15.50 -16.61 -1.86
N THR A 178 -14.44 -16.22 -1.14
CA THR A 178 -14.33 -14.91 -0.52
C THR A 178 -13.73 -13.90 -1.50
N ASP A 179 -14.53 -12.93 -1.92
CA ASP A 179 -14.09 -11.89 -2.87
C ASP A 179 -13.23 -10.80 -2.20
N TYR A 180 -13.54 -10.46 -0.94
CA TYR A 180 -12.87 -9.40 -0.16
C TYR A 180 -12.50 -9.88 1.24
N LEU A 181 -11.33 -9.44 1.71
CA LEU A 181 -10.85 -9.63 3.08
C LEU A 181 -10.25 -8.31 3.57
N GLU A 182 -10.61 -7.90 4.80
CA GLU A 182 -10.07 -6.68 5.42
C GLU A 182 -8.60 -6.86 5.84
N GLU A 183 -8.23 -8.09 6.24
CA GLU A 183 -6.84 -8.45 6.50
C GLU A 183 -6.13 -8.82 5.19
N PRO A 184 -4.87 -8.40 4.97
CA PRO A 184 -4.11 -8.79 3.80
C PRO A 184 -3.73 -10.27 3.91
N ASP A 185 -4.17 -11.07 2.93
CA ASP A 185 -3.77 -12.46 2.74
C ASP A 185 -2.70 -12.58 1.65
N ILE A 186 -2.26 -13.81 1.34
CA ILE A 186 -1.34 -14.08 0.21
C ILE A 186 -1.84 -13.44 -1.10
N GLY A 187 -3.16 -13.43 -1.34
CA GLY A 187 -3.76 -12.82 -2.52
C GLY A 187 -3.52 -11.31 -2.64
N HIS A 188 -3.48 -10.57 -1.52
CA HIS A 188 -3.09 -9.16 -1.52
C HIS A 188 -1.56 -8.99 -1.53
N ASP A 189 -0.88 -9.60 -0.56
CA ASP A 189 0.56 -9.39 -0.36
C ASP A 189 1.37 -9.84 -1.58
N VAL A 190 1.07 -11.03 -2.11
CA VAL A 190 1.84 -11.61 -3.21
C VAL A 190 1.35 -11.08 -4.55
N ALA A 191 0.06 -11.23 -4.82
CA ALA A 191 -0.51 -10.86 -6.12
C ALA A 191 -0.76 -9.36 -6.27
N GLY A 192 -0.59 -8.55 -5.24
CA GLY A 192 -0.63 -7.08 -5.31
C GLY A 192 0.77 -6.48 -5.38
N HIS A 193 1.67 -6.84 -4.45
CA HIS A 193 2.95 -6.13 -4.28
C HIS A 193 4.12 -6.76 -5.02
N ILE A 194 4.21 -8.07 -5.19
CA ILE A 194 5.49 -8.69 -5.59
C ILE A 194 5.94 -8.26 -6.98
N ALA A 195 5.01 -8.13 -7.92
CA ALA A 195 5.32 -7.63 -9.26
C ALA A 195 5.71 -6.14 -9.28
N THR A 196 5.27 -5.30 -8.32
CA THR A 196 5.62 -3.88 -8.30
C THR A 196 7.11 -3.64 -8.03
N PHE A 197 7.83 -4.61 -7.45
CA PHE A 197 9.28 -4.53 -7.31
C PHE A 197 10.05 -4.51 -8.64
N THR A 198 9.40 -4.86 -9.76
CA THR A 198 9.97 -4.64 -11.11
C THR A 198 9.96 -3.17 -11.54
N ILE A 199 9.31 -2.29 -10.79
CA ILE A 199 9.32 -0.83 -10.95
C ILE A 199 10.35 -0.28 -9.94
N PRO A 200 11.60 0.00 -10.35
CA PRO A 200 12.67 0.35 -9.40
C PRO A 200 12.35 1.57 -8.55
N GLN A 201 11.63 2.55 -9.10
CA GLN A 201 11.25 3.78 -8.40
C GLN A 201 10.23 3.49 -7.28
N VAL A 202 9.27 2.59 -7.49
CA VAL A 202 8.32 2.18 -6.45
C VAL A 202 9.06 1.45 -5.33
N ALA A 203 9.95 0.51 -5.70
CA ALA A 203 10.80 -0.19 -4.73
C ALA A 203 11.71 0.77 -3.94
N GLU A 204 12.22 1.84 -4.57
CA GLU A 204 13.00 2.88 -3.89
C GLU A 204 12.14 3.72 -2.94
N VAL A 205 10.95 4.14 -3.36
CA VAL A 205 9.99 4.87 -2.50
C VAL A 205 9.61 4.05 -1.27
N MET A 206 9.33 2.76 -1.43
CA MET A 206 9.08 1.83 -0.32
C MET A 206 10.24 1.83 0.70
N ASN A 207 11.49 1.75 0.23
CA ASN A 207 12.67 1.82 1.10
C ASN A 207 12.79 3.20 1.79
N ASN A 208 12.55 4.28 1.05
CA ASN A 208 12.64 5.65 1.56
C ASN A 208 11.62 5.92 2.67
N HIS A 209 10.38 5.41 2.52
CA HIS A 209 9.40 5.40 3.60
C HIS A 209 9.90 4.65 4.82
N GLY A 210 10.53 3.49 4.63
CA GLY A 210 11.15 2.74 5.72
C GLY A 210 12.17 3.56 6.52
N VAL A 211 13.05 4.29 5.82
CA VAL A 211 14.04 5.19 6.45
C VAL A 211 13.36 6.37 7.15
N ALA A 212 12.40 7.02 6.51
CA ALA A 212 11.71 8.20 7.06
C ALA A 212 10.94 7.85 8.35
N HIS A 213 10.15 6.78 8.34
CA HIS A 213 9.41 6.33 9.53
C HIS A 213 10.34 5.93 10.68
N GLU A 214 11.47 5.28 10.40
CA GLU A 214 12.43 4.97 11.48
C GLU A 214 13.03 6.25 12.08
N ARG A 215 13.34 7.26 11.26
CA ARG A 215 13.83 8.57 11.74
C ARG A 215 12.79 9.31 12.59
N ILE A 216 11.51 9.28 12.21
CA ILE A 216 10.41 9.83 13.03
C ILE A 216 10.39 9.15 14.41
N LEU A 217 10.46 7.82 14.45
CA LEU A 217 10.47 7.05 15.70
C LEU A 217 11.73 7.30 16.54
N GLU A 218 12.90 7.46 15.91
CA GLU A 218 14.15 7.80 16.60
C GLU A 218 14.10 9.19 17.23
N ALA A 219 13.57 10.18 16.51
CA ALA A 219 13.36 11.53 17.02
C ALA A 219 12.39 11.54 18.21
N MET A 220 11.28 10.80 18.12
CA MET A 220 10.35 10.59 19.24
C MET A 220 11.07 10.00 20.46
N LYS A 221 11.79 8.88 20.29
CA LYS A 221 12.52 8.22 21.38
C LYS A 221 13.57 9.14 22.03
N LEU A 222 14.24 9.98 21.25
CA LEU A 222 15.20 10.94 21.76
C LEU A 222 14.50 12.00 22.63
N ARG A 223 13.40 12.58 22.15
CA ARG A 223 12.61 13.58 22.88
C ARG A 223 12.00 13.02 24.16
N LEU A 224 11.55 11.76 24.14
CA LEU A 224 11.02 11.08 25.34
C LEU A 224 12.06 10.95 26.46
N LYS A 225 13.35 10.86 26.16
CA LYS A 225 14.42 10.81 27.17
C LYS A 225 14.57 12.14 27.93
N SER A 226 14.27 13.26 27.28
CA SER A 226 14.33 14.60 27.89
C SER A 226 13.01 15.04 28.54
N ALA A 227 11.91 14.33 28.28
CA ALA A 227 10.58 14.70 28.76
C ALA A 227 10.48 14.61 30.29
N LYS A 228 10.00 15.69 30.93
CA LYS A 228 9.92 15.83 32.39
C LYS A 228 8.55 15.50 32.95
N THR A 229 7.52 15.51 32.11
CA THR A 229 6.12 15.33 32.54
C THR A 229 5.41 14.29 31.67
N GLU A 230 4.37 13.64 32.22
CA GLU A 230 3.53 12.71 31.45
C GLU A 230 2.77 13.40 30.31
N LYS A 231 2.40 14.67 30.51
CA LYS A 231 1.79 15.49 29.48
C LYS A 231 2.72 15.65 28.26
N GLU A 232 3.97 16.03 28.52
CA GLU A 232 4.99 16.20 27.47
C GLU A 232 5.28 14.87 26.74
N LYS A 233 5.34 13.75 27.46
CA LYS A 233 5.48 12.42 26.82
C LYS A 233 4.31 12.10 25.90
N THR A 234 3.09 12.39 26.35
CA THR A 234 1.86 12.17 25.56
C THR A 234 1.87 13.02 24.30
N GLU A 235 2.25 14.30 24.40
CA GLU A 235 2.35 15.21 23.25
C GLU A 235 3.41 14.73 22.25
N ILE A 236 4.59 14.28 22.71
CA ILE A 236 5.66 13.74 21.85
C ILE A 236 5.19 12.50 21.08
N VAL A 237 4.47 11.58 21.74
CA VAL A 237 3.96 10.36 21.10
C VAL A 237 2.89 10.73 20.07
N GLN A 238 1.92 11.56 20.43
CA GLN A 238 0.85 12.01 19.53
C GLN A 238 1.39 12.72 18.30
N GLU A 239 2.40 13.57 18.47
CA GLU A 239 3.08 14.23 17.35
C GLU A 239 3.74 13.21 16.42
N SER A 240 4.51 12.26 16.97
CA SER A 240 5.15 11.20 16.18
C SER A 240 4.15 10.32 15.43
N GLU A 241 3.00 10.01 16.03
CA GLU A 241 1.92 9.25 15.39
C GLU A 241 1.32 10.04 14.21
N LEU A 242 1.10 11.34 14.38
CA LEU A 242 0.60 12.21 13.30
C LEU A 242 1.61 12.35 12.15
N LEU A 243 2.89 12.55 12.44
CA LEU A 243 3.94 12.59 11.41
C LEU A 243 4.01 11.27 10.63
N SER A 244 3.89 10.14 11.34
CA SER A 244 3.84 8.81 10.72
C SER A 244 2.58 8.62 9.87
N LEU A 245 1.43 9.15 10.30
CA LEU A 245 0.18 9.12 9.53
C LEU A 245 0.31 9.91 8.22
N TYR A 246 0.93 11.09 8.24
CA TYR A 246 1.15 11.90 7.04
C TYR A 246 2.09 11.23 6.05
N ALA A 247 3.18 10.63 6.54
CA ALA A 247 4.06 9.82 5.70
C ALA A 247 3.30 8.61 5.13
N GLY A 248 2.46 7.96 5.94
CA GLY A 248 1.62 6.85 5.52
C GLY A 248 0.63 7.21 4.41
N ARG A 249 0.09 8.43 4.39
CA ARG A 249 -0.80 8.91 3.31
C ARG A 249 -0.07 9.07 1.98
N ILE A 250 1.17 9.57 2.00
CA ILE A 250 2.00 9.63 0.79
C ILE A 250 2.22 8.20 0.25
N TYR A 251 2.54 7.25 1.12
CA TYR A 251 2.68 5.83 0.76
C TYR A 251 1.37 5.26 0.19
N TRP A 252 0.24 5.53 0.84
CA TRP A 252 -1.09 5.07 0.43
C TRP A 252 -1.45 5.52 -0.99
N PHE A 253 -1.31 6.81 -1.27
CA PHE A 253 -1.68 7.37 -2.57
C PHE A 253 -0.65 7.14 -3.68
N THR A 254 0.49 6.51 -3.36
CA THR A 254 1.50 6.12 -4.34
C THR A 254 1.60 4.60 -4.45
N VAL A 255 2.18 3.93 -3.45
CA VAL A 255 2.46 2.48 -3.50
C VAL A 255 1.19 1.62 -3.45
N GLU A 256 0.17 2.01 -2.67
CA GLU A 256 -1.05 1.20 -2.52
C GLU A 256 -2.11 1.50 -3.58
N PHE A 257 -2.39 2.79 -3.84
CA PHE A 257 -3.49 3.24 -4.70
C PHE A 257 -3.05 4.26 -5.76
N GLY A 258 -1.78 4.21 -6.18
CA GLY A 258 -1.25 5.07 -7.23
C GLY A 258 -1.63 4.63 -8.64
N LEU A 259 -1.88 5.63 -9.48
CA LEU A 259 -2.05 5.50 -10.93
C LEU A 259 -0.93 6.25 -11.66
N VAL A 260 -0.66 5.89 -12.90
CA VAL A 260 0.34 6.55 -13.74
C VAL A 260 -0.16 6.69 -15.18
N MET A 261 0.32 7.72 -15.87
CA MET A 261 0.15 7.86 -17.31
C MET A 261 1.21 7.03 -18.05
N GLU A 262 0.78 6.12 -18.91
CA GLU A 262 1.63 5.29 -19.76
C GLU A 262 1.12 5.35 -21.21
N ASP A 263 1.95 5.84 -22.13
CA ASP A 263 1.60 5.97 -23.56
C ASP A 263 0.24 6.65 -23.78
N GLU A 264 0.03 7.80 -23.11
CA GLU A 264 -1.23 8.58 -23.11
C GLU A 264 -2.45 7.86 -22.49
N ARG A 265 -2.26 6.67 -21.90
CA ARG A 265 -3.31 5.91 -21.20
C ARG A 265 -3.10 6.01 -19.69
N LEU A 266 -4.20 6.00 -18.96
CA LEU A 266 -4.18 5.89 -17.51
C LEU A 266 -4.11 4.41 -17.12
N VAL A 267 -3.13 4.03 -16.30
CA VAL A 267 -2.95 2.66 -15.82
C VAL A 267 -2.64 2.65 -14.31
N ALA A 268 -2.88 1.51 -13.68
CA ALA A 268 -2.63 1.27 -12.28
C ALA A 268 -1.27 0.58 -12.05
N PHE A 269 -0.61 0.97 -10.98
CA PHE A 269 0.54 0.25 -10.43
C PHE A 269 0.40 0.01 -8.90
N GLY A 270 -0.53 0.71 -8.24
CA GLY A 270 -0.81 0.54 -6.82
C GLY A 270 -1.27 -0.88 -6.49
N ALA A 271 -0.65 -1.49 -5.48
CA ALA A 271 -0.89 -2.88 -5.12
C ALA A 271 -2.31 -3.14 -4.58
N GLY A 272 -2.90 -2.20 -3.83
CA GLY A 272 -4.29 -2.25 -3.39
C GLY A 272 -5.28 -2.29 -4.56
N ILE A 273 -4.99 -1.52 -5.61
CA ILE A 273 -5.79 -1.54 -6.85
C ILE A 273 -5.64 -2.88 -7.56
N LEU A 274 -4.39 -3.30 -7.82
CA LEU A 274 -4.09 -4.47 -8.63
C LEU A 274 -4.45 -5.80 -7.96
N SER A 275 -4.51 -5.85 -6.63
CA SER A 275 -4.99 -7.03 -5.90
C SER A 275 -6.52 -7.18 -5.90
N SER A 276 -7.26 -6.18 -6.39
CA SER A 276 -8.73 -6.16 -6.39
C SER A 276 -9.29 -6.20 -7.81
N PRO A 277 -9.94 -7.32 -8.24
CA PRO A 277 -10.53 -7.41 -9.57
C PRO A 277 -11.56 -6.31 -9.86
N GLY A 278 -12.31 -5.85 -8.85
CA GLY A 278 -13.32 -4.81 -9.00
C GLY A 278 -12.76 -3.39 -8.92
N GLU A 279 -11.78 -3.14 -8.04
CA GLU A 279 -11.21 -1.80 -7.89
C GLU A 279 -10.28 -1.42 -9.04
N THR A 280 -9.63 -2.41 -9.66
CA THR A 280 -8.79 -2.22 -10.86
C THR A 280 -9.50 -1.42 -11.96
N PRO A 281 -10.60 -1.88 -12.57
CA PRO A 281 -11.32 -1.11 -13.59
C PRO A 281 -12.00 0.14 -13.01
N TYR A 282 -12.46 0.09 -11.75
CA TYR A 282 -13.12 1.23 -11.12
C TYR A 282 -12.18 2.44 -11.00
N SER A 283 -10.94 2.22 -10.56
CA SER A 283 -9.94 3.29 -10.39
C SER A 283 -9.58 4.00 -11.71
N VAL A 284 -9.60 3.26 -12.83
CA VAL A 284 -9.18 3.77 -14.14
C VAL A 284 -10.35 4.28 -14.99
N ASP A 285 -11.53 3.65 -14.94
CA ASP A 285 -12.62 3.97 -15.88
C ASP A 285 -13.86 4.58 -15.23
N SER A 286 -14.05 4.40 -13.91
CA SER A 286 -15.27 4.85 -13.24
C SER A 286 -15.44 6.37 -13.34
N LYS A 287 -16.66 6.79 -13.68
CA LYS A 287 -17.07 8.20 -13.62
C LYS A 287 -17.31 8.66 -12.19
N GLU A 288 -17.47 7.72 -11.25
CA GLU A 288 -17.74 8.01 -9.84
C GLU A 288 -16.47 8.39 -9.08
N ALA A 289 -15.29 7.96 -9.56
CA ALA A 289 -14.01 8.22 -8.93
C ALA A 289 -13.32 9.47 -9.49
N SER A 290 -12.93 10.39 -8.59
CA SER A 290 -12.07 11.52 -8.94
C SER A 290 -10.66 11.03 -9.27
N ARG A 291 -10.04 11.63 -10.28
CA ARG A 291 -8.66 11.35 -10.67
C ARG A 291 -7.90 12.66 -10.81
N ILE A 292 -6.93 12.85 -9.94
CA ILE A 292 -6.20 14.11 -9.77
C ILE A 292 -4.75 13.89 -10.19
N LEU A 293 -4.27 14.66 -11.17
CA LEU A 293 -2.87 14.66 -11.55
C LEU A 293 -2.03 15.30 -10.46
N ILE A 294 -0.93 14.64 -10.13
CA ILE A 294 0.10 15.14 -9.22
C ILE A 294 1.48 15.02 -9.85
N ASP A 295 2.37 15.90 -9.43
CA ASP A 295 3.80 15.86 -9.69
C ASP A 295 4.52 15.63 -8.36
N PRO A 296 5.00 14.40 -8.09
CA PRO A 296 5.75 14.11 -6.86
C PRO A 296 6.97 15.03 -6.65
N THR A 297 7.51 15.68 -7.68
CA THR A 297 8.61 16.64 -7.56
C THR A 297 8.19 18.00 -6.99
N SER A 298 6.88 18.24 -6.86
CA SER A 298 6.28 19.43 -6.26
C SER A 298 5.95 19.21 -4.79
N ASP A 299 6.42 20.10 -3.91
CA ASP A 299 6.09 20.04 -2.47
C ASP A 299 4.60 20.28 -2.23
N ARG A 300 3.95 21.13 -3.04
CA ARG A 300 2.49 21.36 -2.99
C ARG A 300 1.72 20.05 -3.18
N ASP A 301 2.15 19.21 -4.12
CA ASP A 301 1.47 17.95 -4.40
C ASP A 301 1.77 16.88 -3.34
N LEU A 302 2.98 16.84 -2.78
CA LEU A 302 3.26 15.95 -1.64
C LEU A 302 2.50 16.37 -0.38
N LEU A 303 2.35 17.68 -0.11
CA LEU A 303 1.49 18.19 0.96
C LEU A 303 0.02 17.85 0.71
N ARG A 304 -0.43 17.93 -0.55
CA ARG A 304 -1.76 17.49 -0.96
C ARG A 304 -1.98 16.02 -0.60
N LEU A 305 -1.04 15.13 -0.88
CA LEU A 305 -1.14 13.72 -0.46
C LEU A 305 -1.13 13.57 1.07
N ALA A 306 -0.16 14.17 1.75
CA ALA A 306 0.05 14.05 3.20
C ALA A 306 -1.15 14.54 4.04
N THR A 307 -1.89 15.52 3.54
CA THR A 307 -3.03 16.13 4.25
C THR A 307 -4.37 15.49 3.92
N THR A 308 -4.45 14.62 2.91
CA THR A 308 -5.70 13.96 2.47
C THR A 308 -5.96 12.67 3.23
N ASP A 309 -7.14 12.50 3.83
CA ASP A 309 -7.56 11.21 4.38
C ASP A 309 -8.05 10.24 3.28
N TYR A 310 -8.25 8.98 3.62
CA TYR A 310 -8.59 7.91 2.69
C TYR A 310 -9.60 6.92 3.29
N LEU A 311 -10.17 6.08 2.44
CA LEU A 311 -11.11 5.02 2.82
C LEU A 311 -10.36 3.70 2.96
N ILE A 312 -10.80 2.81 3.86
CA ILE A 312 -10.15 1.50 4.09
C ILE A 312 -11.10 0.31 3.91
N ASP A 313 -12.40 0.58 3.90
CA ASP A 313 -13.49 -0.39 3.87
C ASP A 313 -14.32 -0.34 2.57
N GLU A 314 -14.00 0.59 1.68
CA GLU A 314 -14.64 0.79 0.38
C GLU A 314 -13.61 1.21 -0.68
N TYR A 315 -14.00 1.17 -1.96
CA TYR A 315 -13.15 1.68 -3.04
C TYR A 315 -12.86 3.18 -2.84
N GLN A 316 -11.63 3.59 -3.16
CA GLN A 316 -11.25 5.00 -3.03
C GLN A 316 -12.13 5.88 -3.92
N LYS A 317 -12.57 7.04 -3.44
CA LYS A 317 -13.33 7.98 -4.29
C LYS A 317 -12.43 9.00 -4.97
N THR A 318 -11.16 9.05 -4.59
CA THR A 318 -10.13 9.88 -5.21
C THR A 318 -8.87 9.06 -5.38
N TYR A 319 -8.35 9.03 -6.61
CA TYR A 319 -7.05 8.46 -6.95
C TYR A 319 -6.12 9.57 -7.44
N PHE A 320 -4.84 9.43 -7.13
CA PHE A 320 -3.81 10.34 -7.58
C PHE A 320 -3.02 9.72 -8.74
N VAL A 321 -2.76 10.54 -9.75
CA VAL A 321 -2.19 10.10 -11.03
C VAL A 321 -0.85 10.79 -11.24
N MET A 322 0.20 10.00 -11.39
CA MET A 322 1.53 10.49 -11.74
C MET A 322 1.69 10.53 -13.25
N LYS A 323 2.53 11.45 -13.75
CA LYS A 323 2.84 11.52 -15.17
C LYS A 323 3.78 10.42 -15.63
N ASP A 324 4.66 9.98 -14.75
CA ASP A 324 5.73 9.03 -15.01
C ASP A 324 6.22 8.41 -13.69
N PHE A 325 7.01 7.34 -13.79
CA PHE A 325 7.59 6.70 -12.59
C PHE A 325 8.84 7.45 -12.10
N GLU A 326 9.57 8.13 -12.98
CA GLU A 326 10.80 8.85 -12.67
C GLU A 326 10.61 9.91 -11.59
N SER A 327 9.45 10.60 -11.60
CA SER A 327 9.08 11.59 -10.59
C SER A 327 9.02 11.00 -9.17
N LEU A 328 8.71 9.70 -9.00
CA LEU A 328 8.66 9.04 -7.68
C LEU A 328 10.03 9.02 -6.98
N SER A 329 11.14 9.00 -7.71
CA SER A 329 12.48 9.07 -7.11
C SER A 329 12.74 10.38 -6.35
N SER A 330 11.90 11.41 -6.55
CA SER A 330 11.96 12.65 -5.76
C SER A 330 11.41 12.51 -4.33
N ILE A 331 10.74 11.40 -4.01
CA ILE A 331 10.22 11.10 -2.67
C ILE A 331 11.34 10.46 -1.84
N THR A 332 12.32 11.27 -1.45
CA THR A 332 13.46 10.86 -0.61
C THR A 332 13.08 10.86 0.89
N PRO A 333 13.84 10.19 1.77
CA PRO A 333 13.55 10.21 3.20
C PRO A 333 13.56 11.64 3.79
N GLU A 334 14.50 12.48 3.36
CA GLU A 334 14.60 13.88 3.79
C GLU A 334 13.38 14.69 3.36
N ARG A 335 12.88 14.45 2.14
CA ARG A 335 11.72 15.15 1.62
C ARG A 335 10.43 14.70 2.28
N ILE A 336 10.27 13.39 2.53
CA ILE A 336 9.15 12.89 3.35
C ILE A 336 9.13 13.60 4.71
N LEU A 337 10.27 13.64 5.41
CA LEU A 337 10.37 14.29 6.73
C LEU A 337 9.99 15.78 6.67
N SER A 338 10.53 16.52 5.69
CA SER A 338 10.20 17.94 5.50
C SER A 338 8.70 18.16 5.24
N ILE A 339 8.09 17.33 4.39
CA ILE A 339 6.67 17.44 4.03
C ILE A 339 5.77 17.13 5.22
N VAL A 340 6.08 16.11 6.03
CA VAL A 340 5.22 15.76 7.16
C VAL A 340 5.29 16.76 8.31
N GLU A 341 6.45 17.41 8.49
CA GLU A 341 6.62 18.52 9.43
C GLU A 341 5.77 19.72 9.02
N GLU A 342 5.74 20.07 7.74
CA GLU A 342 4.88 21.14 7.22
C GLU A 342 3.40 20.76 7.27
N ALA A 343 3.04 19.55 6.83
CA ALA A 343 1.66 19.03 6.85
C ALA A 343 1.05 19.01 8.26
N TYR A 344 1.87 18.91 9.31
CA TYR A 344 1.43 19.00 10.70
C TYR A 344 0.72 20.32 11.03
N HIS A 345 1.09 21.40 10.34
CA HIS A 345 0.53 22.73 10.55
C HIS A 345 -0.58 23.10 9.56
N LEU A 346 -0.91 22.23 8.62
CA LEU A 346 -1.88 22.50 7.56
C LEU A 346 -3.28 21.93 7.87
N PRO A 347 -4.33 22.54 7.31
CA PRO A 347 -5.66 21.95 7.29
C PRO A 347 -5.65 20.57 6.62
N HIS A 348 -6.44 19.64 7.15
CA HIS A 348 -6.66 18.35 6.51
C HIS A 348 -7.70 18.43 5.41
N LEU A 349 -7.52 17.56 4.43
CA LEU A 349 -8.41 17.36 3.30
C LEU A 349 -9.14 16.04 3.48
N GLY A 350 -10.41 16.02 3.09
CA GLY A 350 -11.19 14.81 3.02
C GLY A 350 -10.92 14.05 1.73
N TRP A 351 -11.18 12.75 1.74
CA TRP A 351 -11.00 11.81 0.63
C TRP A 351 -11.80 12.16 -0.62
N ARG A 352 -12.80 13.05 -0.50
CA ARG A 352 -13.62 13.59 -1.60
C ARG A 352 -13.29 15.04 -1.98
N ASP A 353 -12.33 15.66 -1.30
CA ASP A 353 -12.02 17.06 -1.56
C ASP A 353 -11.37 17.22 -2.93
N VAL A 354 -11.84 18.22 -3.67
CA VAL A 354 -11.21 18.70 -4.91
C VAL A 354 -10.87 20.17 -4.72
N LEU A 355 -9.60 20.53 -4.93
CA LEU A 355 -9.09 21.90 -4.80
C LEU A 355 -9.21 22.65 -6.12
N GLU A 356 -9.21 23.98 -6.05
CA GLU A 356 -9.33 24.84 -7.23
C GLU A 356 -8.14 24.73 -8.18
N ASP A 357 -6.96 24.46 -7.62
CA ASP A 357 -5.69 24.28 -8.33
C ASP A 357 -5.37 22.80 -8.64
N ASP A 358 -6.28 21.88 -8.36
CA ASP A 358 -6.13 20.48 -8.76
C ASP A 358 -6.27 20.34 -10.28
N VAL A 359 -5.36 19.59 -10.90
CA VAL A 359 -5.46 19.25 -12.33
C VAL A 359 -6.24 17.94 -12.44
N LEU A 360 -7.46 18.01 -12.96
CA LEU A 360 -8.44 16.92 -12.90
C LEU A 360 -8.48 16.15 -14.22
N ILE A 361 -8.27 14.83 -14.15
CA ILE A 361 -8.58 13.91 -15.26
C ILE A 361 -10.07 13.57 -15.26
N ASN A 362 -10.63 13.32 -14.07
CA ASN A 362 -12.06 13.10 -13.87
C ASN A 362 -12.52 13.70 -12.54
N VAL A 363 -13.77 14.16 -12.49
CA VAL A 363 -14.44 14.60 -11.26
C VAL A 363 -15.48 13.56 -10.89
N GLY A 364 -15.27 12.90 -9.76
CA GLY A 364 -16.15 11.87 -9.25
C GLY A 364 -17.52 12.40 -8.78
N SER A 365 -18.48 11.50 -8.65
CA SER A 365 -19.85 11.84 -8.22
C SER A 365 -19.93 12.35 -6.78
N GLU A 366 -18.98 11.93 -5.94
CA GLU A 366 -18.90 12.33 -4.53
C GLU A 366 -17.97 13.52 -4.30
N ALA A 367 -17.31 14.03 -5.35
CA ALA A 367 -16.37 15.14 -5.26
C ALA A 367 -17.01 16.38 -4.62
N MET A 368 -16.27 17.01 -3.71
CA MET A 368 -16.74 18.18 -2.97
C MET A 368 -15.66 19.23 -2.88
N ALA A 369 -16.01 20.49 -3.15
CA ALA A 369 -15.13 21.61 -2.84
C ALA A 369 -15.05 21.79 -1.30
N PRO A 370 -13.86 22.01 -0.72
CA PRO A 370 -13.71 22.09 0.74
C PRO A 370 -14.69 23.05 1.41
N HIS A 371 -14.90 24.25 0.87
CA HIS A 371 -15.77 25.29 1.43
C HIS A 371 -17.22 24.82 1.64
N LYS A 372 -17.72 23.91 0.80
CA LYS A 372 -19.08 23.37 0.89
C LYS A 372 -19.27 22.56 2.17
N LYS A 373 -18.25 21.81 2.62
CA LYS A 373 -18.29 21.07 3.89
C LYS A 373 -18.41 22.01 5.08
N TYR A 374 -17.61 23.08 5.09
CA TYR A 374 -17.66 24.09 6.15
C TYR A 374 -19.03 24.77 6.21
N GLU A 375 -19.61 25.09 5.05
CA GLU A 375 -20.96 25.65 4.97
C GLU A 375 -22.01 24.71 5.57
N LEU A 376 -22.02 23.44 5.16
CA LEU A 376 -22.95 22.43 5.68
C LEU A 376 -22.84 22.27 7.19
N VAL A 377 -21.61 22.13 7.71
CA VAL A 377 -21.38 22.01 9.16
C VAL A 377 -21.82 23.27 9.90
N SER A 378 -21.57 24.45 9.34
CA SER A 378 -21.95 25.73 9.97
C SER A 378 -23.46 25.93 10.11
N ARG A 379 -24.24 25.34 9.20
CA ARG A 379 -25.71 25.38 9.20
C ARG A 379 -26.33 24.18 9.93
N ASN A 380 -25.50 23.31 10.51
CA ASN A 380 -25.90 22.03 11.08
C ASN A 380 -26.70 21.16 10.09
N GLU A 381 -26.38 21.26 8.80
CA GLU A 381 -26.96 20.42 7.76
C GLU A 381 -26.35 19.00 7.79
N PRO A 382 -27.07 17.98 7.27
CA PRO A 382 -26.55 16.62 7.19
C PRO A 382 -25.28 16.55 6.32
N ILE A 383 -24.25 15.88 6.86
CA ILE A 383 -23.01 15.53 6.16
C ILE A 383 -22.46 14.26 6.81
N ASP A 384 -21.69 13.47 6.07
CA ASP A 384 -21.03 12.28 6.60
C ASP A 384 -20.06 12.63 7.73
N GLU A 385 -19.84 11.66 8.61
CA GLU A 385 -19.05 11.85 9.81
C GLU A 385 -17.58 12.12 9.50
N ALA A 386 -17.01 11.53 8.43
CA ALA A 386 -15.63 11.78 8.05
C ALA A 386 -15.41 13.26 7.67
N SER A 387 -16.26 13.78 6.78
CA SER A 387 -16.26 15.19 6.39
C SER A 387 -16.48 16.13 7.58
N ARG A 388 -17.39 15.78 8.50
CA ARG A 388 -17.61 16.56 9.74
C ARG A 388 -16.36 16.60 10.61
N ARG A 389 -15.70 15.46 10.83
CA ARG A 389 -14.45 15.37 11.61
C ARG A 389 -13.35 16.24 11.02
N VAL A 390 -13.17 16.22 9.69
CA VAL A 390 -12.18 17.07 9.01
C VAL A 390 -12.43 18.55 9.29
N VAL A 391 -13.69 19.01 9.16
CA VAL A 391 -14.06 20.40 9.43
C VAL A 391 -13.78 20.78 10.89
N LEU A 392 -14.27 19.98 11.85
CA LEU A 392 -14.09 20.26 13.28
C LEU A 392 -12.62 20.28 13.69
N ARG A 393 -11.82 19.34 13.15
CA ARG A 393 -10.38 19.29 13.38
C ARG A 393 -9.70 20.56 12.87
N ASN A 394 -10.02 20.98 11.65
CA ASN A 394 -9.39 22.15 11.03
C ASN A 394 -9.77 23.46 11.74
N ILE A 395 -10.97 23.56 12.32
CA ILE A 395 -11.38 24.72 13.15
C ILE A 395 -10.60 24.78 14.46
N ALA A 396 -10.23 23.62 15.02
CA ALA A 396 -9.48 23.52 16.26
C ALA A 396 -7.97 23.81 16.10
N LEU A 397 -7.47 23.94 14.86
CA LEU A 397 -6.07 24.32 14.62
C LEU A 397 -5.82 25.72 15.20
N PRO A 398 -4.72 25.92 15.98
CA PRO A 398 -4.35 27.24 16.47
C PRO A 398 -4.22 28.21 15.30
N SER A 399 -4.87 29.39 15.36
CA SER A 399 -4.67 30.45 14.37
C SER A 399 -3.19 30.79 14.29
N ILE A 400 -2.54 30.44 13.17
CA ILE A 400 -1.14 30.76 12.92
C ILE A 400 -1.07 32.26 12.60
N GLY A 401 -1.01 33.09 13.64
CA GLY A 401 -0.75 34.53 13.52
C GLY A 401 -1.83 35.35 12.79
N PRO A 402 -1.65 36.69 12.72
CA PRO A 402 -2.78 37.59 12.49
C PRO A 402 -3.28 37.74 11.05
N GLU A 403 -2.60 37.29 9.98
CA GLU A 403 -3.02 37.71 8.63
C GLU A 403 -2.94 36.69 7.48
N ASP A 404 -2.38 35.48 7.60
CA ASP A 404 -2.30 34.59 6.44
C ASP A 404 -2.53 33.10 6.78
N HIS A 405 -3.37 32.45 5.95
CA HIS A 405 -3.56 31.00 5.80
C HIS A 405 -4.71 30.27 6.52
N LEU A 406 -5.80 30.95 6.90
CA LEU A 406 -7.10 30.26 6.90
C LEU A 406 -7.66 30.27 5.47
N ASN A 407 -8.12 29.13 4.98
CA ASN A 407 -8.97 29.10 3.77
C ASN A 407 -10.09 30.15 3.96
N PRO A 408 -10.41 31.00 2.97
CA PRO A 408 -11.47 32.01 3.07
C PRO A 408 -12.77 31.50 3.68
N ALA A 409 -13.11 30.21 3.49
CA ALA A 409 -14.26 29.55 4.10
C ALA A 409 -14.12 29.36 5.62
N ALA A 410 -12.94 28.98 6.12
CA ALA A 410 -12.66 28.85 7.54
C ALA A 410 -12.60 30.23 8.24
N GLN A 411 -12.05 31.25 7.56
CA GLN A 411 -12.11 32.64 8.02
C GLN A 411 -13.56 33.14 8.09
N LYS A 412 -14.39 32.83 7.08
CA LYS A 412 -15.81 33.19 7.04
C LYS A 412 -16.63 32.49 8.12
N PHE A 413 -16.32 31.23 8.44
CA PHE A 413 -16.91 30.49 9.55
C PHE A 413 -16.56 31.12 10.91
N LEU A 414 -15.28 31.40 11.17
CA LEU A 414 -14.84 32.06 12.41
C LEU A 414 -15.42 33.47 12.56
N ASN A 415 -15.52 34.23 11.46
CA ASN A 415 -16.14 35.55 11.46
C ASN A 415 -17.65 35.51 11.73
N SER A 416 -18.34 34.41 11.40
CA SER A 416 -19.77 34.23 11.70
C SER A 416 -20.07 33.96 13.18
N GLN A 417 -19.09 33.46 13.96
CA GLN A 417 -19.19 33.26 15.41
C GLN A 417 -19.04 34.58 16.20
N ASN A 418 -18.44 35.62 15.59
CA ASN A 418 -18.29 36.95 16.20
C ASN A 418 -19.49 37.87 15.99
N GLN A 419 -20.52 37.43 15.26
CA GLN A 419 -21.81 38.11 15.26
C GLN A 419 -22.64 37.56 16.42
N THR A 420 -22.69 38.36 17.47
CA THR A 420 -23.61 38.23 18.59
C THR A 420 -25.01 37.93 18.06
N PHE A 421 -25.46 36.68 18.23
CA PHE A 421 -26.83 36.28 17.96
C PHE A 421 -27.73 37.02 18.95
N LEU A 422 -28.33 38.12 18.51
CA LEU A 422 -29.60 38.56 19.06
C LEU A 422 -30.67 37.62 18.50
N VAL A 423 -31.26 36.89 19.43
CA VAL A 423 -32.44 36.06 19.25
C VAL A 423 -33.58 36.92 18.69
N GLU A 424 -34.18 36.49 17.58
CA GLU A 424 -35.63 36.51 17.35
C GLU A 424 -36.06 35.22 16.62
#